data_AF-D9CIC9-F1
#
_entry.id   AF-D9CIC9-F1
#
_cell.length_a   1.000
_cell.length_b   1.000
_cell.length_c   1.000
_cell.angle_alpha   90.00
_cell.angle_beta   90.00
_cell.angle_gamma   90.00
#
_symmetry.space_group_name_H-M   'P 1'
#
loop_
_entity.id
_entity.type
_entity.pdbx_description
1 polymer ?
#
loop_
_entity_poly.entity_id
_entity_poly.type
_entity_poly.pdbx_seq_one_letter_code
_entity_poly.pdbx_strand_id
1 'polypeptide(L)'
;HCYEAVDLDSMIRLTNEFKFHINSFHHAAEAYLVPGLLNKTFGGKPGLALFATNYRYKREAFRGSEYASRVLSDAGFPVVMKSDHPV
;
A
#
# COMPACT_ATOMS: atom_id res chain seq x y z
N HIS A 1 0.72 7.71 3.90
CA HIS A 1 0.74 8.00 2.45
C HIS A 1 2.04 7.45 1.92
N CYS A 2 1.99 6.32 1.23
CA CYS A 2 3.17 5.62 0.73
C CYS A 2 2.86 5.16 -0.68
N TYR A 3 3.75 5.39 -1.62
CA TYR A 3 3.51 5.05 -3.03
C TYR A 3 4.45 3.93 -3.45
N GLU A 4 5.74 4.12 -3.18
CA GLU A 4 6.81 3.23 -3.62
C GLU A 4 7.07 2.12 -2.59
N ALA A 5 7.63 0.99 -3.04
CA ALA A 5 8.00 -0.13 -2.17
C ALA A 5 8.97 0.30 -1.05
N VAL A 6 9.83 1.28 -1.33
CA VAL A 6 10.78 1.84 -0.36
C VAL A 6 10.09 2.65 0.74
N ASP A 7 8.99 3.33 0.43
CA ASP A 7 8.16 4.04 1.42
C ASP A 7 7.51 3.02 2.37
N LEU A 8 6.98 1.94 1.79
CA LEU A 8 6.33 0.85 2.54
C LEU A 8 7.35 0.15 3.46
N ASP A 9 8.53 -0.19 2.97
CA ASP A 9 9.61 -0.79 3.77
C ASP A 9 10.00 0.11 4.95
N SER A 10 10.19 1.40 4.69
CA SER A 10 10.55 2.38 5.71
C SER A 10 9.53 2.41 6.84
N MET A 11 8.24 2.46 6.50
CA MET A 11 7.17 2.44 7.51
C MET A 11 7.11 1.10 8.25
N ILE A 12 7.29 -0.02 7.57
CA ILE A 12 7.32 -1.35 8.19
C ILE A 12 8.45 -1.47 9.20
N ARG A 13 9.64 -0.95 8.88
CA ARG A 13 10.77 -0.88 9.82
C ARG A 13 10.39 -0.09 11.07
N LEU A 14 9.75 1.08 10.91
CA LEU A 14 9.26 1.89 12.04
C LEU A 14 8.19 1.15 12.87
N THR A 15 7.25 0.44 12.23
CA THR A 15 6.25 -0.35 12.98
C THR A 15 6.91 -1.41 13.86
N ASN A 16 7.99 -2.02 13.37
CA ASN A 16 8.72 -3.04 14.11
C ASN A 16 9.64 -2.48 15.19
N GLU A 17 10.21 -1.29 14.99
CA GLU A 17 11.05 -0.59 15.96
C GLU A 17 10.22 -0.09 17.14
N PHE A 18 9.13 0.64 16.84
CA PHE A 18 8.31 1.32 17.86
C PHE A 18 7.05 0.56 18.25
N LYS A 19 6.85 -0.64 17.70
CA LYS A 19 5.76 -1.58 18.07
C LYS A 19 4.36 -0.98 17.95
N PHE A 20 4.08 -0.28 16.86
CA PHE A 20 2.73 0.20 16.54
C PHE A 20 2.17 -0.48 15.30
N HIS A 21 0.86 -0.69 15.28
CA HIS A 21 0.17 -1.26 14.14
C HIS A 21 -0.23 -0.17 13.13
N ILE A 22 0.00 -0.41 11.84
CA ILE A 22 -0.55 0.42 10.77
C ILE A 22 -1.85 -0.23 10.29
N ASN A 23 -2.98 0.44 10.54
CA ASN A 23 -4.27 0.00 10.04
C ASN A 23 -4.37 0.08 8.51
N SER A 24 -3.77 1.09 7.87
CA SER A 24 -3.81 1.22 6.42
C SER A 24 -2.64 1.99 5.81
N PHE A 25 -2.22 1.56 4.62
CA PHE A 25 -1.40 2.37 3.72
C PHE A 25 -2.28 3.05 2.66
N HIS A 26 -2.10 4.36 2.54
CA HIS A 26 -2.79 5.18 1.53
C HIS A 26 -1.95 5.32 0.26
N HIS A 27 -2.63 5.26 -0.89
CA HIS A 27 -2.12 5.23 -2.27
C HIS A 27 -1.52 3.89 -2.66
N ALA A 28 -0.54 3.40 -1.89
CA ALA A 28 0.03 2.05 -1.95
C ALA A 28 0.31 1.56 -3.38
N ALA A 29 0.77 2.45 -4.27
CA ALA A 29 0.79 2.22 -5.71
C ALA A 29 1.61 0.99 -6.10
N GLU A 30 2.72 0.74 -5.41
CA GLU A 30 3.61 -0.40 -5.64
C GLU A 30 3.38 -1.59 -4.69
N ALA A 31 2.39 -1.54 -3.80
CA ALA A 31 2.16 -2.59 -2.81
C ALA A 31 2.00 -3.99 -3.43
N TYR A 32 1.37 -4.08 -4.61
CA TYR A 32 1.16 -5.33 -5.34
C TYR A 32 2.46 -5.97 -5.86
N LEU A 33 3.55 -5.22 -5.95
CA LEU A 33 4.87 -5.71 -6.34
C LEU A 33 5.61 -6.37 -5.17
N VAL A 34 5.23 -6.03 -3.94
CA VAL A 34 5.90 -6.47 -2.71
C VAL A 34 4.95 -7.04 -1.64
N PRO A 35 3.99 -7.95 -1.94
CA PRO A 35 3.09 -8.49 -0.92
C PRO A 35 3.82 -9.17 0.26
N GLY A 36 4.94 -9.84 -0.04
CA GLY A 36 5.77 -10.49 0.98
C GLY A 36 6.43 -9.51 1.96
N LEU A 37 6.71 -8.27 1.53
CA LEU A 37 7.23 -7.22 2.41
C LEU A 37 6.15 -6.77 3.39
N LEU A 38 4.93 -6.53 2.92
CA LEU A 38 3.80 -6.06 3.73
C LEU A 38 3.43 -7.04 4.86
N ASN A 39 3.67 -8.34 4.68
CA ASN A 39 3.49 -9.35 5.73
C ASN A 39 4.40 -9.15 6.95
N LYS A 40 5.47 -8.35 6.83
CA LYS A 40 6.39 -8.04 7.93
C LYS A 40 5.91 -6.87 8.80
N THR A 41 4.76 -6.27 8.51
CA THR A 41 4.20 -5.17 9.31
C THR A 41 3.89 -5.63 10.73
N PHE A 42 4.30 -4.85 11.73
CA PHE A 42 3.98 -5.18 13.12
C PHE A 42 2.47 -5.10 13.38
N GLY A 43 1.94 -6.03 14.16
CA GLY A 43 0.50 -6.10 14.49
C GLY A 43 -0.38 -6.72 13.40
N GLY A 44 0.19 -7.19 12.29
CA GLY A 44 -0.54 -7.93 11.25
C GLY A 44 -0.66 -7.19 9.93
N LYS A 45 -1.45 -7.75 9.00
CA LYS A 45 -1.61 -7.21 7.65
C LYS A 45 -2.32 -5.85 7.69
N PRO A 46 -1.71 -4.80 7.12
CA PRO A 46 -2.37 -3.50 6.97
C PRO A 46 -3.44 -3.57 5.87
N GLY A 47 -4.43 -2.70 5.95
CA GLY A 47 -5.30 -2.39 4.82
C GLY A 47 -4.58 -1.58 3.74
N LEU A 48 -5.02 -1.69 2.49
CA LEU A 48 -4.39 -1.02 1.34
C LEU A 48 -5.45 -0.18 0.61
N ALA A 49 -5.34 1.14 0.74
CA ALA A 49 -6.26 2.09 0.13
C ALA A 49 -5.72 2.54 -1.23
N LEU A 50 -6.30 1.99 -2.30
CA LEU A 50 -5.87 2.13 -3.69
C LEU A 50 -6.82 3.02 -4.49
N PHE A 51 -6.29 3.66 -5.53
CA PHE A 51 -7.11 4.27 -6.56
C PHE A 51 -7.60 3.20 -7.54
N ALA A 52 -8.73 3.48 -8.22
CA ALA A 52 -9.15 2.64 -9.34
C ALA A 52 -8.21 2.79 -10.55
N THR A 53 -7.93 4.04 -10.92
CA THR A 53 -7.15 4.38 -12.12
C THR A 53 -6.23 5.59 -11.96
N ASN A 54 -6.36 6.37 -10.88
CA ASN A 54 -5.61 7.61 -10.71
C ASN A 54 -4.15 7.35 -10.29
N TYR A 55 -3.35 6.98 -11.29
CA TYR A 55 -1.92 6.70 -11.21
C TYR A 55 -1.20 7.51 -12.30
N ARG A 56 0.14 7.46 -12.32
CA ARG A 56 0.98 8.08 -13.38
C ARG A 56 0.94 9.62 -13.48
N TYR A 57 0.26 10.32 -12.58
CA TYR A 57 0.29 11.79 -12.49
C TYR A 57 1.60 12.33 -11.87
N LYS A 58 2.43 11.46 -11.28
CA LYS A 58 3.77 11.77 -10.74
C LYS A 58 4.66 10.53 -10.72
N ARG A 59 5.96 10.73 -10.53
CA ARG A 59 7.00 9.68 -10.52
C ARG A 59 6.66 8.54 -9.56
N GLU A 60 6.35 8.87 -8.31
CA GLU A 60 6.10 7.90 -7.23
C GLU A 60 4.85 7.04 -7.52
N ALA A 61 3.88 7.58 -8.26
CA ALA A 61 2.63 6.89 -8.60
C ALA A 61 2.70 6.18 -9.96
N PHE A 62 3.85 6.18 -10.64
CA PHE A 62 3.96 5.74 -12.03
C PHE A 62 3.68 4.26 -12.22
N ARG A 63 4.08 3.43 -11.24
CA ARG A 63 3.94 1.98 -11.30
C ARG A 63 2.62 1.48 -10.70
N GLY A 64 1.65 2.37 -10.44
CA GLY A 64 0.30 1.95 -10.08
C GLY A 64 -0.39 1.16 -11.20
N SER A 65 -1.29 0.26 -10.81
CA SER A 65 -2.00 -0.62 -11.73
C SER A 65 -3.44 -0.83 -11.29
N GLU A 66 -4.35 -0.84 -12.26
CA GLU A 66 -5.77 -1.18 -12.12
C GLU A 66 -5.97 -2.63 -11.64
N TYR A 67 -4.96 -3.50 -11.84
CA TYR A 67 -4.96 -4.89 -11.38
C TYR A 67 -4.41 -5.07 -9.96
N ALA A 68 -3.82 -4.02 -9.36
CA ALA A 68 -3.16 -4.11 -8.05
C ALA A 68 -4.11 -4.63 -6.97
N SER A 69 -5.36 -4.14 -6.96
CA SER A 69 -6.39 -4.55 -6.01
C SER A 69 -6.68 -6.05 -6.06
N ARG A 70 -6.69 -6.65 -7.27
CA ARG A 70 -6.91 -8.09 -7.44
C ARG A 70 -5.74 -8.89 -6.87
N VAL A 71 -4.51 -8.52 -7.25
CA VAL A 71 -3.28 -9.20 -6.78
C VAL A 71 -3.19 -9.18 -5.25
N LEU A 72 -3.49 -8.03 -4.63
CA LEU A 72 -3.42 -7.85 -3.18
C LEU A 72 -4.55 -8.58 -2.45
N SER A 73 -5.76 -8.57 -3.00
CA SER A 73 -6.89 -9.35 -2.47
C SER A 73 -6.61 -10.86 -2.52
N ASP A 74 -6.06 -11.36 -3.63
CA ASP A 74 -5.66 -12.77 -3.76
C ASP A 74 -4.52 -13.14 -2.79
N ALA A 75 -3.65 -12.19 -2.45
CA ALA A 75 -2.65 -12.35 -1.38
C ALA A 75 -3.23 -12.19 0.04
N GLY A 76 -4.56 -12.02 0.17
CA GLY A 76 -5.29 -11.94 1.42
C GLY A 76 -5.07 -10.65 2.21
N PHE A 77 -4.84 -9.51 1.53
CA PHE A 77 -4.83 -8.20 2.15
C PHE A 77 -6.23 -7.56 2.12
N PRO A 78 -6.63 -6.80 3.16
CA PRO A 78 -7.81 -5.96 3.08
C PRO A 78 -7.56 -4.81 2.08
N VAL A 79 -8.32 -4.79 0.98
CA VAL A 79 -8.20 -3.74 -0.04
C VAL A 79 -9.39 -2.80 0.05
N VAL A 80 -9.12 -1.50 0.01
CA VAL A 80 -10.13 -0.43 0.00
C VAL A 80 -9.93 0.43 -1.25
N MET A 81 -11.01 0.74 -1.95
CA MET A 81 -10.97 1.67 -3.09
C MET A 81 -11.27 3.08 -2.60
N LYS A 82 -10.50 4.07 -3.04
CA LYS A 82 -10.67 5.48 -2.65
C LYS A 82 -10.60 6.43 -3.85
N SER A 83 -11.29 7.58 -3.72
CA SER A 83 -11.24 8.69 -4.69
C SER A 83 -10.22 9.77 -4.34
N ASP A 84 -9.89 9.91 -3.05
CA ASP A 84 -9.03 10.98 -2.52
C ASP A 84 -9.54 12.41 -2.74
N HIS A 85 -10.86 12.60 -2.84
CA HIS A 85 -11.46 13.92 -3.09
C HIS A 85 -10.87 15.01 -2.16
N PRO A 86 -10.45 16.19 -2.67
CA PRO A 86 -10.70 16.71 -4.02
C PRO A 86 -9.57 16.46 -5.05
N VAL A 87 -8.65 15.54 -4.75
CA VAL A 87 -7.46 15.26 -5.58
C VAL A 87 -7.81 14.94 -7.03
#